data_AF-A0A845T1Q4-F1
#
_entry.id   AF-A0A845T1Q4-F1
#
_cell.length_a   1.000
_cell.length_b   1.000
_cell.length_c   1.000
_cell.angle_alpha   90.00
_cell.angle_beta   90.00
_cell.angle_gamma   90.00
#
_symmetry.space_group_name_H-M   'P 1'
#
loop_
_entity.id
_entity.type
_entity.pdbx_description
1 polymer ?
#
loop_
_entity_poly.entity_id
_entity_poly.type
_entity_poly.pdbx_seq_one_letter_code
_entity_poly.pdbx_strand_id
1 'polypeptide(L)'
;MQSDYYAGTVITEFSSPRQLPHAGLYHIAAMTAEVNAHLDDAAYSMTDYNAGDFYAQLLTSFGIEHGGCAFGTLIVTSPRLAKKVWVARIWEYEIKEWVLLAHASAPQKFELPLAEGWTKYQQPYYQRNAFGEVTIWGSVKKNSAIERSDVIATLPRGFWPPAPFETPAMKFVDGAPVAVMIFVHGNGQISTSATTSTGGAALSFVITYAGQ
;
A
#
# COMPACT_ATOMS: atom_id res chain seq x y z
N MET A 1 -21.91 26.16 28.89
CA MET A 1 -20.59 25.51 28.98
C MET A 1 -19.94 25.72 27.62
N GLN A 2 -19.16 26.78 27.47
CA GLN A 2 -18.43 27.08 26.22
C GLN A 2 -17.23 26.15 26.21
N SER A 3 -17.18 25.20 25.27
CA SER A 3 -16.11 24.21 25.24
C SER A 3 -15.01 24.68 24.29
N ASP A 4 -13.97 25.28 24.86
CA ASP A 4 -12.77 25.76 24.18
C ASP A 4 -11.85 24.59 23.80
N TYR A 5 -12.28 23.73 22.85
CA TYR A 5 -11.51 22.53 22.48
C TYR A 5 -10.45 22.74 21.38
N TYR A 6 -10.30 23.95 20.84
CA TYR A 6 -9.25 24.26 19.88
C TYR A 6 -8.62 25.64 20.14
N ALA A 7 -7.33 25.65 20.47
CA ALA A 7 -6.56 26.86 20.76
C ALA A 7 -5.71 27.34 19.56
N GLY A 8 -5.91 26.75 18.36
CA GLY A 8 -5.16 27.13 17.17
C GLY A 8 -5.87 28.19 16.32
N THR A 9 -5.14 28.74 15.35
CA THR A 9 -5.65 29.77 14.44
C THR A 9 -6.56 29.16 13.38
N VAL A 10 -7.73 29.76 13.17
CA VAL A 10 -8.70 29.29 12.16
C VAL A 10 -8.47 30.00 10.84
N ILE A 11 -8.36 29.24 9.75
CA ILE A 11 -8.30 29.72 8.37
C ILE A 11 -9.51 29.15 7.63
N THR A 12 -10.42 30.02 7.20
CA THR A 12 -11.63 29.60 6.48
C THR A 12 -11.30 28.99 5.12
N GLU A 13 -10.39 29.62 4.39
CA GLU A 13 -9.96 29.17 3.08
C GLU A 13 -8.45 29.42 2.92
N PHE A 14 -7.68 28.34 2.85
CA PHE A 14 -6.23 28.40 2.72
C PHE A 14 -5.81 28.30 1.25
N SER A 15 -5.04 29.28 0.80
CA SER A 15 -4.47 29.38 -0.55
C SER A 15 -2.98 29.66 -0.55
N SER A 16 -2.41 30.18 0.55
CA SER A 16 -1.00 30.53 0.60
C SER A 16 -0.42 30.49 2.02
N PRO A 17 0.83 30.05 2.18
CA PRO A 17 1.61 30.21 3.42
C PRO A 17 1.64 31.64 4.00
N ARG A 18 1.33 32.68 3.21
CA ARG A 18 1.16 34.06 3.71
C ARG A 18 0.07 34.18 4.77
N GLN A 19 -0.90 33.27 4.78
CA GLN A 19 -1.98 33.23 5.76
C GLN A 19 -1.56 32.57 7.09
N LEU A 20 -0.32 32.13 7.22
CA LEU A 20 0.23 31.50 8.42
C LEU A 20 1.14 32.48 9.18
N PRO A 21 0.63 33.27 10.13
CA PRO A 21 1.38 34.33 10.80
C PRO A 21 2.38 33.83 11.86
N HIS A 22 2.33 32.58 12.31
CA HIS A 22 3.25 32.10 13.35
C HIS A 22 3.39 30.57 13.34
N ALA A 23 4.43 30.04 13.97
CA ALA A 23 4.48 28.61 14.27
C ALA A 23 3.28 28.21 15.16
N GLY A 24 2.80 26.97 15.04
CA GLY A 24 1.70 26.49 15.88
C GLY A 24 0.63 25.72 15.12
N LEU A 25 -0.50 25.53 15.80
CA LEU A 25 -1.64 24.76 15.33
C LEU A 25 -2.61 25.64 14.52
N TYR A 26 -3.10 25.09 13.41
CA TYR A 26 -4.09 25.70 12.52
C TYR A 26 -5.26 24.77 12.24
N HIS A 27 -6.48 25.32 12.26
CA HIS A 27 -7.68 24.66 11.74
C HIS A 27 -8.02 25.30 10.41
N ILE A 28 -7.92 24.54 9.33
CA ILE A 28 -8.13 25.02 7.97
C ILE A 28 -9.43 24.39 7.48
N ALA A 29 -10.49 25.19 7.36
CA ALA A 29 -11.81 24.68 7.00
C ALA A 29 -11.84 24.16 5.55
N ALA A 30 -11.17 24.87 4.64
CA ALA A 30 -11.01 24.47 3.24
C ALA A 30 -9.64 24.90 2.68
N MET A 31 -9.16 24.20 1.66
CA MET A 31 -8.02 24.61 0.84
C MET A 31 -8.49 24.86 -0.58
N THR A 32 -7.85 25.81 -1.26
CA THR A 32 -8.06 26.07 -2.69
C THR A 32 -7.03 25.32 -3.54
N ALA A 33 -7.21 25.30 -4.86
CA ALA A 33 -6.24 24.70 -5.79
C ALA A 33 -4.86 25.39 -5.75
N GLU A 34 -4.79 26.62 -5.25
CA GLU A 34 -3.54 27.41 -5.14
C GLU A 34 -2.46 26.72 -4.32
N VAL A 35 -2.84 25.83 -3.38
CA VAL A 35 -1.88 25.05 -2.58
C VAL A 35 -0.99 24.11 -3.43
N ASN A 36 -1.35 23.91 -4.70
CA ASN A 36 -0.59 23.12 -5.69
C ASN A 36 -0.09 23.97 -6.87
N ALA A 37 -0.32 25.29 -6.91
CA ALA A 37 -0.05 26.11 -8.10
C ALA A 37 1.44 26.39 -8.35
N HIS A 38 2.28 26.29 -7.31
CA HIS A 38 3.67 26.74 -7.31
C HIS A 38 4.68 25.64 -6.96
N LEU A 39 4.30 24.38 -7.18
CA LEU A 39 5.15 23.22 -6.91
C LEU A 39 6.39 23.22 -7.82
N ASP A 40 7.52 22.75 -7.30
CA ASP A 40 8.73 22.54 -8.11
C ASP A 40 8.52 21.41 -9.14
N ASP A 41 7.71 20.41 -8.77
CA ASP A 41 7.24 19.32 -9.64
C ASP A 41 5.79 18.95 -9.29
N ALA A 42 4.93 18.95 -10.30
CA ALA A 42 3.50 18.66 -10.16
C ALA A 42 3.19 17.23 -9.66
N ALA A 43 4.13 16.29 -9.77
CA ALA A 43 4.01 14.95 -9.19
C ALA A 43 3.85 14.97 -7.66
N TYR A 44 4.29 16.04 -6.99
CA TYR A 44 4.17 16.25 -5.54
C TYR A 44 2.96 17.10 -5.18
N SER A 45 1.84 16.93 -5.88
CA SER A 45 0.58 17.62 -5.56
C SER A 45 -0.14 16.95 -4.39
N MET A 46 -0.71 17.74 -3.48
CA MET A 46 -1.67 17.24 -2.50
C MET A 46 -2.99 16.94 -3.19
N THR A 47 -3.31 15.67 -3.40
CA THR A 47 -4.53 15.24 -4.10
C THR A 47 -5.78 15.37 -3.24
N ASP A 48 -5.62 15.44 -1.91
CA ASP A 48 -6.72 15.43 -0.94
C ASP A 48 -7.16 16.84 -0.48
N TYR A 49 -6.64 17.92 -1.09
CA TYR A 49 -6.88 19.31 -0.65
C TYR A 49 -8.36 19.72 -0.62
N ASN A 50 -9.22 19.04 -1.39
CA ASN A 50 -10.67 19.29 -1.43
C ASN A 50 -11.47 18.61 -0.30
N ALA A 51 -10.84 17.82 0.59
CA ALA A 51 -11.55 17.08 1.63
C ALA A 51 -12.19 18.00 2.70
N GLY A 52 -11.53 19.13 2.98
CA GLY A 52 -11.89 20.09 4.02
C GLY A 52 -11.62 19.61 5.45
N ASP A 53 -11.89 20.48 6.41
CA ASP A 53 -11.74 20.23 7.85
C ASP A 53 -10.35 19.68 8.21
N PHE A 54 -9.32 20.46 7.90
CA PHE A 54 -7.94 20.10 8.12
C PHE A 54 -7.42 20.64 9.44
N TYR A 55 -6.57 19.87 10.09
CA TYR A 55 -5.81 20.23 11.26
C TYR A 55 -4.35 20.21 10.88
N ALA A 56 -3.68 21.34 11.05
CA ALA A 56 -2.31 21.52 10.63
C ALA A 56 -1.41 21.99 11.77
N GLN A 57 -0.14 21.62 11.71
CA GLN A 57 0.92 22.12 12.57
C GLN A 57 1.98 22.74 11.67
N LEU A 58 2.26 24.03 11.88
CA LEU A 58 3.36 24.72 11.22
C LEU A 58 4.60 24.67 12.09
N LEU A 59 5.71 24.25 11.49
CA LEU A 59 7.06 24.27 12.05
C LEU A 59 7.87 25.32 11.29
N THR A 60 8.13 26.46 11.92
CA THR A 60 8.87 27.58 11.31
C THR A 60 9.47 28.50 12.38
N SER A 61 10.49 29.28 11.99
CA SER A 61 10.92 30.49 12.69
C SER A 61 10.57 31.78 11.94
N PHE A 62 9.89 31.70 10.80
CA PHE A 62 9.58 32.80 9.89
C PHE A 62 8.05 33.04 9.86
N GLY A 63 7.57 34.01 10.64
CA GLY A 63 6.13 34.31 10.79
C GLY A 63 5.71 35.72 10.34
N ILE A 64 4.81 36.37 11.09
CA ILE A 64 4.07 37.58 10.73
C ILE A 64 4.96 38.79 10.43
N GLU A 65 6.15 38.84 11.04
CA GLU A 65 7.18 39.83 10.78
C GLU A 65 7.64 39.85 9.31
N HIS A 66 7.32 38.77 8.57
CA HIS A 66 7.64 38.60 7.16
C HIS A 66 6.40 38.60 6.26
N GLY A 67 5.20 38.93 6.76
CA GLY A 67 3.95 38.85 5.98
C GLY A 67 3.42 37.43 5.80
N GLY A 68 3.70 36.56 6.78
CA GLY A 68 3.31 35.15 6.84
C GLY A 68 4.50 34.20 6.75
N CYS A 69 4.26 32.91 6.52
CA CYS A 69 5.31 31.91 6.55
C CYS A 69 6.17 31.92 5.27
N ALA A 70 7.40 32.44 5.36
CA ALA A 70 8.34 32.45 4.24
C ALA A 70 9.00 31.08 4.02
N PHE A 71 9.43 30.42 5.10
CA PHE A 71 10.12 29.13 5.05
C PHE A 71 9.61 28.23 6.18
N GLY A 72 9.33 26.96 5.92
CA GLY A 72 8.90 26.04 6.98
C GLY A 72 8.36 24.72 6.49
N THR A 73 7.86 23.93 7.43
CA THR A 73 7.19 22.65 7.17
C THR A 73 5.78 22.70 7.73
N LEU A 74 4.79 22.42 6.88
CA LEU A 74 3.38 22.33 7.27
C LEU A 74 2.96 20.86 7.28
N ILE A 75 2.60 20.34 8.46
CA ILE A 75 2.05 18.99 8.61
C ILE A 75 0.53 19.13 8.63
N VAL A 76 -0.18 18.37 7.80
CA VAL A 76 -1.63 18.47 7.61
C VAL A 76 -2.28 17.10 7.74
N THR A 77 -3.33 17.02 8.53
CA THR A 77 -4.22 15.86 8.61
C THR A 77 -5.68 16.31 8.65
N SER A 78 -6.61 15.38 8.61
CA SER A 78 -8.03 15.64 8.77
C SER A 78 -8.73 14.38 9.26
N PRO A 79 -9.78 14.47 10.10
CA PRO A 79 -10.64 13.34 10.42
C PRO A 79 -11.32 12.73 9.18
N ARG A 80 -11.38 13.47 8.06
CA ARG A 80 -11.90 13.00 6.77
C ARG A 80 -10.87 12.20 5.97
N LEU A 81 -9.61 12.24 6.37
CA LEU A 81 -8.50 11.56 5.71
C LEU A 81 -8.09 10.32 6.50
N ALA A 82 -8.69 9.17 6.16
CA ALA A 82 -8.38 7.91 6.82
C ALA A 82 -6.91 7.51 6.60
N LYS A 83 -6.13 7.44 7.69
CA LYS A 83 -4.73 6.96 7.73
C LYS A 83 -3.76 7.77 6.86
N LYS A 84 -4.02 9.06 6.63
CA LYS A 84 -3.16 9.94 5.81
C LYS A 84 -2.66 11.15 6.61
N VAL A 85 -1.39 11.50 6.36
CA VAL A 85 -0.76 12.74 6.83
C VAL A 85 0.03 13.32 5.66
N TRP A 86 -0.29 14.54 5.30
CA TRP A 86 0.39 15.32 4.28
C TRP A 86 1.44 16.22 4.92
N VAL A 87 2.58 16.38 4.28
CA VAL A 87 3.64 17.31 4.70
C VAL A 87 4.02 18.18 3.52
N ALA A 88 3.94 19.48 3.69
CA ALA A 88 4.38 20.47 2.72
C ALA A 88 5.72 21.08 3.11
N ARG A 89 6.59 21.31 2.12
CA ARG A 89 7.71 22.24 2.23
C ARG A 89 7.26 23.62 1.74
N ILE A 90 7.45 24.62 2.60
CA ILE A 90 7.21 26.03 2.29
C ILE A 90 8.54 26.71 1.98
N TRP A 91 8.61 27.39 0.85
CA TRP A 91 9.77 28.19 0.42
C TRP A 91 9.31 29.48 -0.24
N GLU A 92 9.87 30.62 0.19
CA GLU A 92 9.51 31.96 -0.30
C GLU A 92 7.99 32.21 -0.39
N TYR A 93 7.28 31.84 0.69
CA TYR A 93 5.82 32.01 0.82
C TYR A 93 4.96 31.13 -0.10
N GLU A 94 5.57 30.16 -0.78
CA GLU A 94 4.91 29.21 -1.66
C GLU A 94 5.07 27.78 -1.12
N ILE A 95 4.13 26.90 -1.46
CA ILE A 95 4.30 25.47 -1.24
C ILE A 95 5.01 24.90 -2.46
N LYS A 96 6.17 24.26 -2.23
CA LYS A 96 7.00 23.72 -3.31
C LYS A 96 6.83 22.23 -3.54
N GLU A 97 6.36 21.51 -2.54
CA GLU A 97 6.10 20.07 -2.62
C GLU A 97 5.14 19.65 -1.51
N TRP A 98 4.34 18.63 -1.81
CA TRP A 98 3.60 17.85 -0.85
C TRP A 98 4.08 16.39 -0.86
N VAL A 99 4.26 15.84 0.33
CA VAL A 99 4.59 14.42 0.53
C VAL A 99 3.51 13.78 1.41
N LEU A 100 2.94 12.69 0.94
CA LEU A 100 2.06 11.84 1.75
C LEU A 100 2.92 10.85 2.56
N LEU A 101 3.03 11.04 3.88
CA LEU A 101 3.94 10.25 4.73
C LEU A 101 3.36 8.92 5.24
N ALA A 102 2.06 8.71 5.18
CA ALA A 102 1.44 7.49 5.68
C ALA A 102 0.32 7.01 4.74
N HIS A 103 0.52 5.82 4.16
CA HIS A 103 -0.55 4.96 3.67
C HIS A 103 -0.04 3.51 3.53
N ALA A 104 0.02 2.75 4.63
CA ALA A 104 0.10 1.29 4.53
C ALA A 104 -1.33 0.74 4.50
N SER A 105 -1.93 0.68 3.31
CA SER A 105 -3.14 -0.12 3.15
C SER A 105 -2.77 -1.60 3.18
N ALA A 106 -3.55 -2.39 3.93
CA ALA A 106 -3.42 -3.84 3.88
C ALA A 106 -3.61 -4.29 2.42
N PRO A 107 -2.75 -5.19 1.91
CA PRO A 107 -2.87 -5.65 0.54
C PRO A 107 -4.21 -6.35 0.34
N GLN A 108 -4.83 -6.12 -0.81
CA GLN A 108 -6.02 -6.86 -1.20
C GLN A 108 -5.66 -8.32 -1.45
N LYS A 109 -6.37 -9.23 -0.78
CA LYS A 109 -6.26 -10.68 -1.00
C LYS A 109 -7.25 -11.11 -2.08
N PHE A 110 -6.75 -11.88 -3.03
CA PHE A 110 -7.53 -12.49 -4.10
C PHE A 110 -7.50 -14.01 -3.95
N GLU A 111 -8.59 -14.69 -4.32
CA GLU A 111 -8.60 -16.16 -4.34
C GLU A 111 -7.62 -16.69 -5.39
N LEU A 112 -6.84 -17.70 -5.03
CA LEU A 112 -5.91 -18.33 -5.96
C LEU A 112 -6.67 -19.04 -7.10
N PRO A 113 -6.41 -18.71 -8.39
CA PRO A 113 -7.06 -19.32 -9.54
C PRO A 113 -6.51 -20.73 -9.78
N LEU A 114 -7.11 -21.71 -9.08
CA LEU A 114 -6.71 -23.11 -9.16
C LEU A 114 -7.01 -23.71 -10.54
N ALA A 115 -6.12 -24.58 -11.01
CA ALA A 115 -6.34 -25.38 -12.21
C ALA A 115 -7.36 -26.50 -11.95
N GLU A 116 -7.86 -27.10 -13.03
CA GLU A 116 -8.79 -28.22 -12.95
C GLU A 116 -8.23 -29.39 -12.11
N GLY A 117 -9.10 -30.03 -11.33
CA GLY A 117 -8.73 -31.13 -10.44
C GLY A 117 -8.15 -30.71 -9.08
N TRP A 118 -7.78 -29.43 -8.92
CA TRP A 118 -7.35 -28.87 -7.63
C TRP A 118 -8.51 -28.23 -6.89
N THR A 119 -8.52 -28.38 -5.57
CA THR A 119 -9.50 -27.74 -4.69
C THR A 119 -8.79 -27.09 -3.51
N LYS A 120 -9.50 -26.17 -2.84
CA LYS A 120 -8.99 -25.50 -1.65
C LYS A 120 -8.87 -26.50 -0.50
N TYR A 121 -7.71 -26.55 0.14
CA TYR A 121 -7.52 -27.29 1.41
C TYR A 121 -7.81 -26.38 2.60
N GLN A 122 -7.38 -25.11 2.51
CA GLN A 122 -7.80 -24.02 3.41
C GLN A 122 -8.33 -22.85 2.57
N GLN A 123 -7.82 -21.62 2.75
CA GLN A 123 -8.25 -20.44 1.98
C GLN A 123 -7.08 -19.83 1.20
N PRO A 124 -6.57 -20.52 0.15
CA PRO A 124 -5.41 -20.06 -0.61
C PRO A 124 -5.68 -18.70 -1.26
N TYR A 125 -4.69 -17.82 -1.23
CA TYR A 125 -4.79 -16.48 -1.78
C TYR A 125 -3.48 -16.01 -2.40
N TYR A 126 -3.59 -14.95 -3.20
CA TYR A 126 -2.44 -14.15 -3.61
C TYR A 126 -2.73 -12.66 -3.38
N GLN A 127 -1.67 -11.87 -3.24
CA GLN A 127 -1.77 -10.44 -2.97
C GLN A 127 -0.51 -9.72 -3.45
N ARG A 128 -0.60 -8.39 -3.61
CA ARG A 128 0.55 -7.50 -3.86
C ARG A 128 0.51 -6.38 -2.83
N ASN A 129 1.62 -6.12 -2.15
CA ASN A 129 1.72 -5.05 -1.16
C ASN A 129 2.10 -3.70 -1.79
N ALA A 130 2.13 -2.64 -0.98
CA ALA A 130 2.45 -1.29 -1.44
C ALA A 130 3.90 -1.12 -1.94
N PHE A 131 4.80 -2.04 -1.59
CA PHE A 131 6.17 -2.09 -2.09
C PHE A 131 6.29 -2.89 -3.41
N GLY A 132 5.16 -3.38 -3.94
CA GLY A 132 5.14 -4.19 -5.16
C GLY A 132 5.48 -5.66 -4.94
N GLU A 133 5.70 -6.12 -3.71
CA GLU A 133 5.99 -7.53 -3.43
C GLU A 133 4.72 -8.37 -3.56
N VAL A 134 4.82 -9.48 -4.28
CA VAL A 134 3.75 -10.46 -4.44
C VAL A 134 3.93 -11.56 -3.40
N THR A 135 2.85 -11.90 -2.70
CA THR A 135 2.79 -13.07 -1.82
C THR A 135 1.72 -14.03 -2.32
N ILE A 136 2.03 -15.31 -2.35
CA ILE A 136 1.11 -16.39 -2.68
C ILE A 136 1.10 -17.36 -1.51
N TRP A 137 -0.08 -17.62 -0.97
CA TRP A 137 -0.31 -18.66 0.00
C TRP A 137 -1.08 -19.80 -0.66
N GLY A 138 -0.37 -20.86 -1.01
CA GLY A 138 -0.95 -22.09 -1.54
C GLY A 138 -1.31 -23.02 -0.41
N SER A 139 -2.58 -23.41 -0.33
CA SER A 139 -3.10 -24.44 0.57
C SER A 139 -4.19 -25.18 -0.18
N VAL A 140 -3.77 -26.20 -0.93
CA VAL A 140 -4.56 -26.85 -1.98
C VAL A 140 -4.54 -28.37 -1.79
N LYS A 141 -5.53 -29.06 -2.37
CA LYS A 141 -5.59 -30.52 -2.38
C LYS A 141 -6.01 -31.03 -3.76
N LYS A 142 -5.54 -32.22 -4.10
CA LYS A 142 -5.95 -32.98 -5.28
C LYS A 142 -6.41 -34.36 -4.80
N ASN A 143 -7.53 -34.86 -5.32
CA ASN A 143 -8.06 -36.17 -4.92
C ASN A 143 -7.41 -37.34 -5.66
N SER A 144 -6.68 -37.06 -6.74
CA SER A 144 -5.88 -38.02 -7.50
C SER A 144 -4.38 -37.83 -7.21
N ALA A 145 -3.56 -38.68 -7.82
CA ALA A 145 -2.11 -38.55 -7.82
C ALA A 145 -1.68 -37.14 -8.25
N ILE A 146 -0.66 -36.62 -7.56
CA ILE A 146 0.02 -35.38 -7.90
C ILE A 146 1.28 -35.75 -8.68
N GLU A 147 1.23 -35.52 -9.98
CA GLU A 147 2.28 -35.87 -10.93
C GLU A 147 3.26 -34.70 -11.15
N ARG A 148 4.40 -34.99 -11.79
CA ARG A 148 5.34 -33.95 -12.21
C ARG A 148 4.66 -33.03 -13.23
N SER A 149 4.90 -31.72 -13.10
CA SER A 149 4.37 -30.70 -14.00
C SER A 149 2.85 -30.53 -13.96
N ASP A 150 2.16 -31.08 -12.96
CA ASP A 150 0.78 -30.72 -12.68
C ASP A 150 0.70 -29.21 -12.43
N VAL A 151 -0.09 -28.50 -13.23
CA VAL A 151 -0.39 -27.09 -13.02
C VAL A 151 -1.32 -26.98 -11.82
N ILE A 152 -0.91 -26.23 -10.80
CA ILE A 152 -1.67 -25.99 -9.58
C ILE A 152 -2.57 -24.76 -9.75
N ALA A 153 -2.00 -23.68 -10.28
CA ALA A 153 -2.67 -22.41 -10.47
C ALA A 153 -1.97 -21.58 -11.57
N THR A 154 -2.69 -20.61 -12.14
CA THR A 154 -2.10 -19.64 -13.09
C THR A 154 -2.46 -18.22 -12.67
N LEU A 155 -1.47 -17.44 -12.23
CA LEU A 155 -1.67 -16.07 -11.76
C LEU A 155 -2.04 -15.13 -12.93
N PRO A 156 -2.86 -14.09 -12.69
CA PRO A 156 -3.09 -13.03 -13.66
C PRO A 156 -1.80 -12.29 -14.02
N ARG A 157 -1.73 -11.71 -15.23
CA ARG A 157 -0.52 -11.06 -15.79
C ARG A 157 0.13 -10.03 -14.85
N GLY A 158 -0.66 -9.27 -14.10
CA GLY A 158 -0.15 -8.30 -13.12
C GLY A 158 0.51 -8.91 -11.88
N PHE A 159 0.62 -10.23 -11.78
CA PHE A 159 1.22 -10.93 -10.65
C PHE A 159 2.29 -11.92 -11.10
N TRP A 160 2.83 -11.78 -12.31
CA TRP A 160 3.88 -12.68 -12.78
C TRP A 160 5.23 -12.36 -12.11
N PRO A 161 6.07 -13.37 -11.83
CA PRO A 161 7.40 -13.12 -11.31
C PRO A 161 8.32 -12.51 -12.38
N PRO A 162 9.40 -11.82 -11.99
CA PRO A 162 10.38 -11.25 -12.93
C PRO A 162 11.20 -12.32 -13.66
N ALA A 163 11.38 -13.49 -13.04
CA ALA A 163 12.08 -14.64 -13.61
C ALA A 163 11.47 -15.94 -13.04
N PRO A 164 11.54 -17.07 -13.77
CA PRO A 164 11.11 -18.35 -13.24
C PRO A 164 12.06 -18.86 -12.13
N PHE A 165 11.54 -19.59 -11.16
CA PHE A 165 12.33 -20.17 -10.06
C PHE A 165 11.65 -21.38 -9.42
N GLU A 166 12.44 -22.18 -8.70
CA GLU A 166 11.94 -23.26 -7.83
C GLU A 166 11.93 -22.85 -6.36
N THR A 167 10.94 -23.34 -5.62
CA THR A 167 10.79 -23.04 -4.20
C THR A 167 10.24 -24.26 -3.44
N PRO A 168 10.62 -24.45 -2.17
CA PRO A 168 10.08 -25.52 -1.36
C PRO A 168 8.57 -25.39 -1.12
N ALA A 169 7.92 -26.53 -0.99
CA ALA A 169 6.55 -26.71 -0.57
C ALA A 169 6.45 -27.93 0.37
N MET A 170 5.35 -28.03 1.10
CA MET A 170 5.06 -29.12 2.02
C MET A 170 3.86 -29.91 1.52
N LYS A 171 4.07 -31.20 1.28
CA LYS A 171 3.01 -32.15 0.93
C LYS A 171 2.54 -32.90 2.18
N PHE A 172 1.24 -33.17 2.28
CA PHE A 172 0.64 -33.97 3.34
C PHE A 172 -0.07 -35.18 2.72
N VAL A 173 0.45 -36.38 3.02
CA VAL A 173 -0.18 -37.67 2.70
C VAL A 173 -0.46 -38.35 4.02
N ASP A 174 -1.72 -38.72 4.26
CA ASP A 174 -2.16 -39.35 5.52
C ASP A 174 -1.73 -38.60 6.81
N GLY A 175 -1.62 -37.27 6.71
CA GLY A 175 -1.20 -36.38 7.81
C GLY A 175 0.31 -36.23 8.01
N ALA A 176 1.14 -36.98 7.27
CA ALA A 176 2.60 -36.87 7.37
C ALA A 176 3.16 -35.79 6.42
N PRO A 177 3.87 -34.77 6.96
CA PRO A 177 4.49 -33.73 6.15
C PRO A 177 5.75 -34.24 5.42
N VAL A 178 5.85 -33.97 4.12
CA VAL A 178 7.03 -34.28 3.29
C VAL A 178 7.41 -33.06 2.46
N ALA A 179 8.67 -32.67 2.51
CA ALA A 179 9.19 -31.58 1.69
C ALA A 179 9.22 -31.96 0.21
N VAL A 180 8.76 -31.06 -0.64
CA VAL A 180 8.76 -31.18 -2.11
C VAL A 180 9.13 -29.84 -2.74
N MET A 181 9.41 -29.81 -4.04
CA MET A 181 9.67 -28.58 -4.79
C MET A 181 8.49 -28.27 -5.72
N ILE A 182 8.19 -26.98 -5.86
CA ILE A 182 7.30 -26.43 -6.88
C ILE A 182 8.06 -25.45 -7.78
N PHE A 183 7.59 -25.31 -9.00
CA PHE A 183 8.14 -24.40 -9.99
C PHE A 183 7.18 -23.23 -10.21
N VAL A 184 7.69 -22.02 -10.11
CA VAL A 184 7.00 -20.78 -10.46
C VAL A 184 7.51 -20.32 -11.81
N HIS A 185 6.65 -20.36 -12.81
CA HIS A 185 6.98 -20.02 -14.18
C HIS A 185 6.92 -18.51 -14.42
N GLY A 186 7.70 -18.01 -15.39
CA GLY A 186 7.66 -16.60 -15.81
C GLY A 186 6.33 -16.15 -16.43
N ASN A 187 5.45 -17.09 -16.77
CA ASN A 187 4.09 -16.85 -17.27
C ASN A 187 3.01 -16.92 -16.16
N GLY A 188 3.43 -16.90 -14.88
CA GLY A 188 2.52 -16.94 -13.73
C GLY A 188 1.97 -18.32 -13.39
N GLN A 189 2.30 -19.38 -14.14
CA GLN A 189 1.94 -20.75 -13.75
C GLN A 189 2.73 -21.19 -12.52
N ILE A 190 2.07 -21.95 -11.66
CA ILE A 190 2.67 -22.66 -10.54
C ILE A 190 2.44 -24.14 -10.80
N SER A 191 3.50 -24.93 -10.84
CA SER A 191 3.41 -26.38 -11.06
C SER A 191 4.27 -27.17 -10.10
N THR A 192 4.01 -28.45 -9.97
CA THR A 192 4.85 -29.38 -9.22
C THR A 192 6.15 -29.67 -9.98
N SER A 193 7.28 -29.73 -9.28
CA SER A 193 8.58 -30.04 -9.92
C SER A 193 8.85 -31.55 -10.06
N ALA A 194 8.12 -32.39 -9.31
CA ALA A 194 8.27 -33.84 -9.31
C ALA A 194 6.91 -34.54 -9.11
N THR A 195 6.84 -35.83 -9.39
CA THR A 195 5.71 -36.67 -8.97
C THR A 195 5.75 -36.80 -7.46
N THR A 196 4.73 -36.31 -6.79
CA THR A 196 4.76 -36.16 -5.34
C THR A 196 3.78 -37.09 -4.62
N SER A 197 2.76 -37.66 -5.25
CA SER A 197 1.89 -38.66 -4.62
C SER A 197 1.33 -39.67 -5.62
N THR A 198 1.07 -40.90 -5.15
CA THR A 198 0.37 -41.94 -5.92
C THR A 198 -1.15 -41.95 -5.69
N GLY A 199 -1.63 -41.13 -4.74
CA GLY A 199 -3.04 -40.91 -4.43
C GLY A 199 -3.32 -39.46 -4.02
N GLY A 200 -4.53 -39.18 -3.54
CA GLY A 200 -4.92 -37.83 -3.13
C GLY A 200 -4.05 -37.26 -2.00
N ALA A 201 -3.71 -35.98 -2.08
CA ALA A 201 -2.83 -35.32 -1.12
C ALA A 201 -3.13 -33.81 -1.04
N ALA A 202 -2.70 -33.19 0.07
CA ALA A 202 -2.67 -31.73 0.21
C ALA A 202 -1.25 -31.19 0.01
N LEU A 203 -1.16 -29.95 -0.48
CA LEU A 203 0.08 -29.23 -0.74
C LEU A 203 -0.03 -27.81 -0.17
N SER A 204 0.98 -27.40 0.58
CA SER A 204 1.08 -26.07 1.19
C SER A 204 2.38 -25.38 0.79
N PHE A 205 2.33 -24.10 0.43
CA PHE A 205 3.49 -23.30 0.07
C PHE A 205 3.24 -21.82 0.34
N VAL A 206 4.34 -21.10 0.63
CA VAL A 206 4.35 -19.64 0.67
C VAL A 206 5.43 -19.16 -0.29
N ILE A 207 5.04 -18.31 -1.23
CA ILE A 207 5.94 -17.78 -2.25
C ILE A 207 5.93 -16.26 -2.10
N THR A 208 7.10 -15.65 -2.08
CA THR A 208 7.26 -14.20 -2.10
C THR A 208 8.31 -13.81 -3.14
N TYR A 209 8.02 -12.78 -3.94
CA TYR A 209 8.96 -12.18 -4.88
C TYR A 209 8.61 -10.71 -5.12
N ALA A 210 9.58 -9.93 -5.58
CA ALA A 210 9.34 -8.59 -6.10
C ALA A 210 8.45 -8.70 -7.35
N GLY A 211 7.31 -8.01 -7.36
CA GLY A 211 6.46 -7.92 -8.54
C GLY A 211 7.10 -7.10 -9.65
N GLN A 212 6.59 -7.28 -10.87
CA GLN A 212 6.85 -6.38 -11.99
C GLN A 212 5.99 -5.11 -11.90
#